data_AF-A0A7C3G1H3-F1
#
_entry.id   AF-A0A7C3G1H3-F1
#
_cell.length_a   1.000
_cell.length_b   1.000
_cell.length_c   1.000
_cell.angle_alpha   90.00
_cell.angle_beta   90.00
_cell.angle_gamma   90.00
#
_symmetry.space_group_name_H-M   'P 1'
#
loop_
_entity.id
_entity.type
_entity.pdbx_description
1 polymer ?
#
loop_
_entity_poly.entity_id
_entity_poly.type
_entity_poly.pdbx_seq_one_letter_code
_entity_poly.pdbx_strand_id
1 'polypeptide(L)'
;MIGAGFPDTGTIINKWLRICRTKWCRAFFVEMVHNGIEDDPGLRNIQAYVEHSGEGRRTIEELIEPAVPASVITQSVQARFRSRQDNPFSGRLPAALRKQSGGPTVKQADS
;
A
#
# COMPACT_ATOMS: atom_id res chain seq x y z
N MET A 1 -6.95 26.99 -1.48
CA MET A 1 -6.14 26.62 -2.67
C MET A 1 -4.83 26.02 -2.18
N ILE A 2 -4.74 24.69 -2.06
CA ILE A 2 -3.50 24.00 -1.67
C ILE A 2 -3.05 23.20 -2.90
N GLY A 3 -2.50 23.92 -3.88
CA GLY A 3 -1.81 23.34 -5.03
C GLY A 3 -0.32 23.22 -4.70
N ALA A 4 0.04 22.38 -3.74
CA ALA A 4 1.42 21.97 -3.57
C ALA A 4 1.64 20.80 -4.53
N GLY A 5 2.25 21.08 -5.67
CA GLY A 5 2.54 20.11 -6.72
C GLY A 5 3.38 18.96 -6.19
N PHE A 6 2.72 17.84 -5.90
CA PHE A 6 3.39 16.56 -5.92
C PHE A 6 3.94 16.40 -7.34
N PRO A 7 5.24 16.06 -7.52
CA PRO A 7 5.77 15.89 -8.87
C PRO A 7 4.91 14.85 -9.58
N ASP A 8 4.57 15.13 -10.84
CA ASP A 8 3.86 14.20 -11.70
C ASP A 8 4.47 12.80 -11.57
N THR A 9 3.63 11.80 -11.33
CA THR A 9 4.08 10.43 -11.03
C THR A 9 4.97 9.88 -12.14
N GLY A 10 4.68 10.24 -13.40
CA GLY A 10 5.51 9.94 -14.56
C GLY A 10 6.91 10.56 -14.47
N THR A 11 7.03 11.80 -13.99
CA THR A 11 8.32 12.47 -13.76
C THR A 11 9.15 11.78 -12.67
N ILE A 12 8.51 11.29 -11.60
CA ILE A 12 9.21 10.55 -10.51
C ILE A 12 9.76 9.23 -11.05
N ILE A 13 8.93 8.47 -11.77
CA ILE A 13 9.28 7.15 -12.31
C ILE A 13 10.41 7.28 -13.34
N ASN A 14 10.32 8.26 -14.25
CA ASN A 14 11.36 8.52 -15.24
C ASN A 14 12.71 8.89 -14.61
N LYS A 15 12.71 9.67 -13.52
CA LYS A 15 13.93 9.92 -12.74
C LYS A 15 14.46 8.64 -12.10
N TRP A 16 13.59 7.80 -11.57
CA TRP A 16 13.95 6.53 -10.93
C TRP A 16 14.57 5.53 -11.91
N LEU A 17 14.00 5.41 -13.11
CA LEU A 17 14.54 4.60 -14.22
C LEU A 17 15.93 5.07 -14.67
N ARG A 18 16.16 6.40 -14.72
CA ARG A 18 17.47 6.96 -15.09
C ARG A 18 18.56 6.67 -14.06
N ILE A 19 18.22 6.63 -12.77
CA ILE A 19 19.16 6.35 -11.66
C ILE A 19 19.48 4.84 -11.58
N CYS A 20 18.50 3.98 -11.86
CA CYS A 20 18.62 2.53 -11.72
C CYS A 20 19.02 1.86 -13.05
N ARG A 21 20.26 2.07 -13.54
CA ARG A 21 20.74 1.45 -14.80
C ARG A 21 21.33 0.03 -14.68
N THR A 22 21.49 -0.53 -13.47
CA THR A 22 22.08 -1.87 -13.28
C THR A 22 21.12 -2.90 -12.66
N LYS A 23 21.29 -4.14 -13.14
CA LYS A 23 20.35 -5.28 -13.23
C LYS A 23 19.80 -5.80 -11.91
N TRP A 24 18.48 -6.04 -11.83
CA TRP A 24 17.81 -7.28 -12.27
C TRP A 24 16.36 -7.34 -11.77
N CYS A 25 16.08 -6.86 -10.55
CA CYS A 25 14.69 -6.71 -10.08
C CYS A 25 14.17 -5.27 -10.20
N ARG A 26 15.08 -4.29 -10.13
CA ARG A 26 14.71 -2.88 -10.02
C ARG A 26 14.22 -2.26 -11.34
N ALA A 27 14.73 -2.71 -12.48
CA ALA A 27 14.26 -2.23 -13.78
C ALA A 27 12.89 -2.81 -14.12
N PHE A 28 12.70 -4.13 -13.96
CA PHE A 28 11.47 -4.81 -14.36
C PHE A 28 10.21 -4.29 -13.63
N PHE A 29 10.20 -4.24 -12.29
CA PHE A 29 9.02 -3.75 -11.56
C PHE A 29 8.75 -2.26 -11.80
N VAL A 30 9.79 -1.47 -12.00
CA VAL A 30 9.63 -0.03 -12.25
C VAL A 30 9.12 0.22 -13.66
N GLU A 31 9.57 -0.57 -14.64
CA GLU A 31 9.01 -0.60 -15.99
C GLU A 31 7.54 -1.02 -15.98
N MET A 32 7.15 -2.03 -15.19
CA MET A 32 5.73 -2.40 -15.04
C MET A 32 4.88 -1.27 -14.45
N VAL A 33 5.40 -0.59 -13.42
CA VAL A 33 4.72 0.55 -12.81
C VAL A 33 4.62 1.73 -13.79
N HIS A 34 5.68 1.99 -14.56
CA HIS A 34 5.68 3.00 -15.61
C HIS A 34 4.57 2.73 -16.63
N ASN A 35 4.53 1.52 -17.19
CA ASN A 35 3.55 1.15 -18.21
C ASN A 35 2.12 1.25 -17.66
N GLY A 36 1.87 0.76 -16.44
CA GLY A 36 0.54 0.87 -15.83
C GLY A 36 0.08 2.32 -15.60
N ILE A 37 1.01 3.23 -15.34
CA ILE A 37 0.70 4.66 -15.16
C ILE A 37 0.61 5.39 -16.50
N GLU A 38 1.34 4.97 -17.54
CA GLU A 38 1.12 5.48 -18.91
C GLU A 38 -0.28 5.11 -19.42
N ASP A 39 -0.73 3.88 -19.14
CA ASP A 39 -2.05 3.39 -19.56
C ASP A 39 -3.21 4.06 -18.79
N ASP A 40 -3.10 4.21 -17.47
CA ASP A 40 -4.08 4.89 -16.63
C ASP A 40 -3.40 5.72 -15.54
N PRO A 41 -3.07 7.01 -15.82
CA PRO A 41 -2.35 7.86 -14.87
C PRO A 41 -3.06 8.07 -13.53
N GLY A 42 -4.38 7.86 -13.50
CA GLY A 42 -5.20 7.98 -12.30
C GLY A 42 -5.51 6.67 -11.62
N LEU A 43 -5.10 5.52 -12.18
CA LEU A 43 -5.49 4.17 -11.76
C LEU A 43 -7.00 4.05 -11.50
N ARG A 44 -7.81 4.75 -12.29
CA ARG A 44 -9.27 4.86 -12.10
C ARG A 44 -9.98 3.54 -12.38
N ASN A 45 -9.38 2.68 -13.20
CA ASN A 45 -9.96 1.41 -13.60
C ASN A 45 -9.54 0.23 -12.70
N ILE A 46 -8.72 0.47 -11.67
CA ILE A 46 -8.18 -0.58 -10.79
C ILE A 46 -8.61 -0.32 -9.35
N GLN A 47 -9.17 -1.34 -8.71
CA GLN A 47 -9.50 -1.27 -7.29
C GLN A 47 -8.24 -1.48 -6.43
N ALA A 48 -8.21 -0.85 -5.26
CA ALA A 48 -7.13 -1.00 -4.29
C ALA A 48 -7.17 -2.37 -3.56
N TYR A 49 -7.32 -3.47 -4.31
CA TYR A 49 -7.42 -4.84 -3.83
C TYR A 49 -6.23 -5.66 -4.36
N VAL A 50 -5.63 -6.48 -3.49
CA VAL A 50 -4.48 -7.33 -3.86
C VAL A 50 -4.72 -8.77 -3.39
N GLU A 51 -4.82 -9.67 -4.35
CA GLU A 51 -4.90 -11.11 -4.07
C GLU A 51 -3.53 -11.70 -3.67
N HIS A 52 -3.54 -12.83 -2.97
CA HIS A 52 -2.30 -13.57 -2.67
C HIS A 52 -2.55 -15.07 -2.61
N SER A 53 -1.55 -15.85 -2.97
CA SER A 53 -1.57 -17.33 -2.89
C SER A 53 -1.64 -17.88 -1.46
N GLY A 54 -1.21 -17.08 -0.47
CA GLY A 54 -1.16 -17.50 0.93
C GLY A 54 0.20 -18.01 1.39
N GLU A 55 1.19 -18.11 0.50
CA GLU A 55 2.56 -18.55 0.86
C GLU A 55 3.14 -17.70 1.99
N GLY A 56 3.05 -16.37 1.89
CA GLY A 56 3.55 -15.49 2.96
C GLY A 56 2.89 -15.72 4.31
N ARG A 57 1.62 -16.14 4.35
CA ARG A 57 0.94 -16.50 5.61
C ARG A 57 1.49 -17.82 6.14
N ARG A 58 1.62 -18.85 5.29
CA ARG A 58 2.19 -20.14 5.69
C ARG A 58 3.62 -19.98 6.21
N THR A 59 4.43 -19.17 5.55
CA THR A 59 5.80 -18.84 6.02
C THR A 59 5.79 -18.21 7.41
N ILE A 60 4.86 -17.28 7.70
CA ILE A 60 4.77 -16.68 9.05
C ILE A 60 4.38 -17.76 10.07
N GLU A 61 3.42 -18.62 9.75
CA GLU A 61 2.95 -19.70 10.62
C GLU A 61 4.09 -20.69 10.96
N GLU A 62 4.89 -21.06 9.96
CA GLU A 62 6.05 -21.94 10.14
C GLU A 62 7.17 -21.31 10.98
N LEU A 63 7.30 -19.98 10.98
CA LEU A 63 8.36 -19.27 11.71
C LEU A 63 7.99 -18.95 13.17
N ILE A 64 6.72 -19.12 13.57
CA ILE A 64 6.29 -18.91 14.97
C ILE A 64 6.92 -19.95 15.89
N GLU A 65 6.87 -21.23 15.52
CA GLU A 65 7.40 -22.34 16.33
C GLU A 65 8.89 -22.19 16.67
N PRO A 66 9.80 -21.91 15.70
CA PRO A 66 11.20 -21.67 16.02
C PRO A 66 11.49 -20.26 16.56
N ALA A 67 10.45 -19.44 16.81
CA ALA A 67 10.56 -18.05 17.27
C ALA A 67 11.44 -17.16 16.37
N VAL A 68 11.36 -17.35 15.04
CA VAL A 68 12.17 -16.60 14.07
C VAL A 68 11.39 -15.35 13.60
N PRO A 69 11.97 -14.15 13.71
CA PRO A 69 11.27 -12.93 13.33
C PRO A 69 11.14 -12.80 11.81
N ALA A 70 9.91 -12.58 11.34
CA ALA A 70 9.56 -12.40 9.92
C ALA A 70 8.92 -11.02 9.64
N SER A 71 9.54 -9.93 10.11
CA SER A 71 8.93 -8.59 10.16
C SER A 71 8.44 -8.09 8.80
N VAL A 72 9.28 -8.14 7.76
CA VAL A 72 8.95 -7.64 6.42
C VAL A 72 7.86 -8.48 5.74
N ILE A 73 7.92 -9.80 5.89
CA ILE A 73 6.90 -10.72 5.35
C ILE A 73 5.56 -10.49 6.07
N THR A 74 5.60 -10.34 7.39
CA THR A 74 4.41 -10.05 8.22
C THR A 74 3.75 -8.75 7.79
N GLN A 75 4.52 -7.67 7.65
CA GLN A 75 4.01 -6.38 7.17
C GLN A 75 3.44 -6.51 5.75
N SER A 76 4.11 -7.26 4.87
CA SER A 76 3.67 -7.48 3.49
C SER A 76 2.34 -8.25 3.42
N VAL A 77 2.10 -9.23 4.30
CA VAL A 77 0.84 -9.96 4.40
C VAL A 77 -0.26 -9.07 4.98
N GLN A 78 0.04 -8.31 6.05
CA GLN A 78 -0.92 -7.39 6.66
C GLN A 78 -1.37 -6.28 5.72
N ALA A 79 -0.45 -5.74 4.90
CA ALA A 79 -0.79 -4.75 3.87
C ALA A 79 -1.82 -5.30 2.86
N ARG A 80 -1.73 -6.59 2.53
CA ARG A 80 -2.70 -7.26 1.65
C ARG A 80 -4.03 -7.53 2.35
N PHE A 81 -4.04 -7.84 3.64
CA PHE A 81 -5.31 -7.93 4.37
C PHE A 81 -5.99 -6.57 4.48
N ARG A 82 -5.21 -5.51 4.67
CA ARG A 82 -5.69 -4.13 4.71
C ARG A 82 -6.37 -3.73 3.39
N SER A 83 -5.82 -4.15 2.25
CA SER A 83 -6.37 -3.81 0.92
C SER A 83 -7.75 -4.43 0.63
N ARG A 84 -8.19 -5.41 1.45
CA ARG A 84 -9.52 -6.04 1.29
C ARG A 84 -10.60 -5.43 2.19
N GLN A 85 -10.24 -4.47 3.03
CA GLN A 85 -11.14 -3.94 4.03
C GLN A 85 -11.54 -2.51 3.67
N ASP A 86 -12.76 -2.35 3.18
CA ASP A 86 -13.39 -1.05 3.07
C ASP A 86 -13.83 -0.58 4.46
N ASN A 87 -13.32 0.58 4.88
CA ASN A 87 -13.62 1.21 6.16
C ASN A 87 -13.45 0.28 7.39
N PRO A 88 -12.23 -0.22 7.64
CA PRO A 88 -11.99 -1.25 8.64
C PRO A 88 -12.33 -0.77 10.05
N PHE A 89 -12.90 -1.66 10.86
CA PHE A 89 -13.18 -1.38 12.28
C PHE A 89 -11.92 -0.92 13.04
N SER A 90 -10.77 -1.50 12.72
CA SER A 90 -9.47 -1.10 13.31
C SER A 90 -9.09 0.36 13.01
N GLY A 91 -9.59 0.95 11.92
CA GLY A 91 -9.46 2.38 11.63
C GLY A 91 -10.56 3.23 12.28
N ARG A 92 -11.78 2.71 12.36
CA ARG A 92 -12.94 3.40 12.97
C ARG A 92 -12.83 3.53 14.49
N LEU A 93 -12.32 2.51 15.17
CA LEU A 93 -12.23 2.49 16.64
C LEU A 93 -11.34 3.63 17.18
N PRO A 94 -10.10 3.84 16.69
CA PRO A 94 -9.30 5.00 17.09
C PRO A 94 -9.95 6.34 16.74
N ALA A 95 -10.68 6.43 15.62
CA ALA A 95 -11.40 7.65 15.25
C ALA A 95 -12.54 7.95 16.25
N ALA A 96 -13.31 6.93 16.64
CA ALA A 96 -14.34 7.06 17.67
C ALA A 96 -13.75 7.47 19.04
N LEU A 97 -12.62 6.87 19.44
CA LEU A 97 -11.92 7.23 20.66
C LEU A 97 -11.44 8.68 20.64
N ARG A 98 -10.82 9.14 19.53
CA ARG A 98 -10.41 10.55 19.37
C ARG A 98 -11.60 11.51 19.43
N LYS A 99 -12.75 11.13 18.87
CA LYS A 99 -14.00 11.91 18.97
C LYS A 99 -14.47 12.03 20.43
N GLN A 100 -14.40 10.94 21.20
CA GLN A 100 -14.78 10.94 22.61
C GLN A 100 -13.80 11.75 23.49
N SER A 101 -12.51 11.72 23.18
CA SER A 101 -11.48 12.47 23.90
C SER A 101 -11.44 13.97 23.59
N GLY A 102 -12.41 14.52 22.85
CA GLY A 102 -12.47 15.94 22.47
C GLY A 102 -11.55 16.32 21.30
N GLY A 103 -11.12 15.34 20.50
CA GLY A 103 -10.27 15.55 19.32
C GLY A 103 -11.00 16.15 18.10
N PRO A 104 -10.27 16.40 17.00
CA PRO A 104 -10.80 17.04 15.79
C PRO A 104 -12.00 16.30 15.17
N THR A 105 -12.80 17.01 14.38
CA THR A 105 -13.97 16.47 13.68
C THR A 105 -13.61 15.24 12.85
N VAL A 106 -14.23 14.11 13.20
CA VAL A 106 -14.10 12.84 12.46
C VAL A 106 -15.04 12.87 11.25
N LYS A 107 -14.55 12.42 10.09
CA LYS A 107 -15.38 12.25 8.89
C LYS A 107 -16.42 11.16 9.12
N GLN A 108 -17.66 11.43 8.73
CA GLN A 108 -18.73 10.44 8.77
C GLN A 108 -18.49 9.39 7.69
N ALA A 109 -18.96 8.17 7.92
CA ALA A 109 -18.97 7.17 6.87
C ALA A 109 -20.05 7.56 5.85
N ASP A 110 -19.66 7.68 4.58
CA ASP A 110 -20.62 7.73 3.49
C ASP A 110 -21.31 6.35 3.42
N SER A 111 -22.65 6.33 3.48
CA SER A 111 -23.47 5.12 3.47
C SER A 111 -23.61 4.54 2.07
#